data_AF-A0A7S3EFS0-F1
#
_entry.id   AF-A0A7S3EFS0-F1
#
_cell.length_a   1.000
_cell.length_b   1.000
_cell.length_c   1.000
_cell.angle_alpha   90.00
_cell.angle_beta   90.00
_cell.angle_gamma   90.00
#
_symmetry.space_group_name_H-M   'P 1'
#
loop_
_entity.id
_entity.type
_entity.pdbx_description
1 polymer ?
#
loop_
_entity_poly.entity_id
_entity_poly.type
_entity_poly.pdbx_seq_one_letter_code
_entity_poly.pdbx_strand_id
1 'polypeptide(L)'
;MRSSVREFLCSEAMYHLGVPTTRALSLVATGAGVVRDQFYDGQVQVEPGAVVCRVAENFIRLGSFQLPAYRNDLDLLKKIADYTIDRGFPQFSSVTYDFDDEENRYVLFLREVISRTVKMIVKWQAVGFVHGVCNTDNFSVLGVTIDYGPYGFLD
;
A
#
# COMPACT_ATOMS: atom_id res chain seq x y z
N MET A 1 -17.32 -9.41 5.93
CA MET A 1 -17.69 -9.87 4.57
C MET A 1 -17.71 -8.71 3.59
N ARG A 2 -18.54 -7.67 3.81
CA ARG A 2 -18.67 -6.52 2.89
C ARG A 2 -17.32 -5.90 2.49
N SER A 3 -16.50 -5.53 3.47
CA SER A 3 -15.18 -4.94 3.22
C SER A 3 -14.29 -5.86 2.39
N SER A 4 -14.21 -7.14 2.75
CA SER A 4 -13.39 -8.13 2.02
C SER A 4 -13.85 -8.33 0.57
N VAL A 5 -15.16 -8.34 0.30
CA VAL A 5 -15.71 -8.42 -1.07
C VAL A 5 -15.33 -7.18 -1.87
N ARG A 6 -15.51 -5.99 -1.30
CA ARG A 6 -15.14 -4.72 -1.95
C ARG A 6 -13.64 -4.69 -2.29
N GLU A 7 -12.80 -5.08 -1.34
CA GLU A 7 -11.36 -5.15 -1.56
C GLU A 7 -10.99 -6.16 -2.66
N PHE A 8 -11.57 -7.36 -2.64
CA PHE A 8 -11.32 -8.36 -3.67
C PHE A 8 -11.68 -7.83 -5.06
N LEU A 9 -12.90 -7.30 -5.21
CA LEU A 9 -13.38 -6.78 -6.49
C LEU A 9 -12.55 -5.59 -6.98
N CYS A 10 -12.22 -4.65 -6.09
CA CYS A 10 -11.49 -3.45 -6.50
C CYS A 10 -10.03 -3.73 -6.82
N SER A 11 -9.38 -4.62 -6.08
CA SER A 11 -8.00 -5.06 -6.36
C SER A 11 -7.91 -5.61 -7.79
N GLU A 12 -8.83 -6.50 -8.17
CA GLU A 12 -8.81 -7.13 -9.49
C GLU A 12 -9.30 -6.19 -10.59
N ALA A 13 -10.30 -5.34 -10.33
CA ALA A 13 -10.75 -4.33 -11.27
C ALA A 13 -9.64 -3.33 -11.61
N MET A 14 -8.93 -2.83 -10.60
CA MET A 14 -7.80 -1.90 -10.79
C MET A 14 -6.68 -2.55 -11.59
N TYR A 15 -6.37 -3.83 -11.35
CA TYR A 15 -5.40 -4.57 -12.14
C TYR A 15 -5.81 -4.65 -13.62
N HIS A 16 -7.07 -5.00 -13.91
CA HIS A 16 -7.58 -5.09 -15.28
C HIS A 16 -7.77 -3.73 -15.97
N LEU A 17 -7.93 -2.65 -15.21
CA LEU A 17 -7.87 -1.26 -15.70
C LEU A 17 -6.42 -0.79 -15.95
N GLY A 18 -5.42 -1.64 -15.69
CA GLY A 18 -4.01 -1.32 -15.86
C GLY A 18 -3.48 -0.38 -14.77
N VAL A 19 -4.18 -0.21 -13.64
CA VAL A 19 -3.70 0.55 -12.50
C VAL A 19 -2.84 -0.34 -11.61
N PRO A 20 -1.59 0.04 -11.27
CA PRO A 20 -0.77 -0.71 -10.33
C PRO A 20 -1.49 -0.91 -8.99
N THR A 21 -1.60 -2.16 -8.55
CA THR A 21 -2.36 -2.52 -7.36
C THR A 21 -1.90 -3.85 -6.74
N THR A 22 -2.15 -4.02 -5.45
CA THR A 22 -2.15 -5.33 -4.81
C THR A 22 -3.22 -6.25 -5.43
N ARG A 23 -2.96 -7.55 -5.47
CA ARG A 23 -3.88 -8.55 -6.01
C ARG A 23 -4.64 -9.24 -4.89
N ALA A 24 -5.82 -9.76 -5.21
CA ALA A 24 -6.63 -10.55 -4.29
C ALA A 24 -6.71 -12.01 -4.78
N LEU A 25 -6.05 -12.92 -4.06
CA LEU A 25 -5.94 -14.32 -4.45
C LEU A 25 -7.19 -15.14 -4.07
N SER A 26 -7.75 -14.89 -2.88
CA SER A 26 -8.90 -15.64 -2.38
C SER A 26 -9.74 -14.82 -1.41
N LEU A 27 -11.03 -15.13 -1.35
CA LEU A 27 -11.97 -14.61 -0.36
C LEU A 27 -12.67 -15.79 0.33
N VAL A 28 -12.55 -15.89 1.65
CA VAL A 28 -13.09 -17.02 2.41
C VAL A 28 -14.00 -16.52 3.53
N ALA A 29 -15.20 -17.09 3.63
CA ALA A 29 -16.09 -16.89 4.77
C ALA A 29 -15.54 -17.62 5.99
N THR A 30 -15.49 -16.95 7.14
CA THR A 30 -14.97 -17.56 8.38
C THR A 30 -15.98 -18.45 9.10
N GLY A 31 -17.27 -18.30 8.80
CA GLY A 31 -18.36 -18.88 9.59
C GLY A 31 -18.63 -18.17 10.93
N ALA A 32 -17.74 -17.27 11.37
CA ALA A 32 -17.89 -16.48 12.59
C ALA A 32 -18.53 -15.11 12.31
N GLY A 33 -19.24 -14.56 13.30
CA GLY A 33 -19.71 -13.18 13.30
C GLY A 33 -18.64 -12.22 13.82
N VAL A 34 -18.62 -10.99 13.30
CA VAL A 34 -17.75 -9.90 13.74
C VAL A 34 -18.62 -8.70 14.09
N VAL A 35 -18.47 -8.19 15.30
CA VAL A 35 -19.18 -7.00 15.77
C VAL A 35 -18.58 -5.76 15.09
N ARG A 36 -19.40 -5.01 14.37
CA ARG A 36 -19.01 -3.80 13.65
C ARG A 36 -20.06 -2.72 13.79
N ASP A 37 -19.60 -1.49 13.92
CA ASP A 37 -20.40 -0.30 13.66
C ASP A 37 -20.06 0.14 12.23
N GLN A 38 -21.04 0.04 11.33
CA GLN A 38 -20.83 0.30 9.91
C GLN A 38 -20.64 1.80 9.62
N PHE A 39 -21.35 2.65 10.34
CA PHE A 39 -21.44 4.08 10.06
C PHE A 39 -20.75 4.94 11.13
N TYR A 40 -20.14 4.31 12.13
CA TYR A 40 -19.54 4.97 13.29
C TYR A 40 -20.56 5.84 14.04
N ASP A 41 -21.83 5.41 14.05
CA ASP A 41 -22.96 6.13 14.66
C ASP A 41 -23.37 5.56 16.02
N GLY A 42 -22.63 4.57 16.53
CA GLY A 42 -22.89 3.85 17.77
C GLY A 42 -23.81 2.63 17.61
N GLN A 43 -24.36 2.38 16.42
CA GLN A 43 -25.27 1.25 16.17
C GLN A 43 -24.51 0.01 15.72
N VAL A 44 -24.02 -0.73 16.69
CA VAL A 44 -23.23 -1.93 16.45
C VAL A 44 -24.09 -3.11 16.01
N GLN A 45 -23.65 -3.82 14.98
CA GLN A 45 -24.31 -5.02 14.45
C GLN A 45 -23.29 -6.16 14.25
N VAL A 46 -23.79 -7.39 14.24
CA VAL A 46 -22.95 -8.55 13.90
C VAL A 46 -22.96 -8.73 12.38
N GLU A 47 -21.80 -8.62 11.75
CA GLU A 47 -21.61 -8.90 10.34
C GLU A 47 -20.89 -10.25 10.13
N PRO A 48 -21.13 -10.98 9.02
CA PRO A 48 -20.37 -12.18 8.71
C PRO A 48 -18.87 -11.88 8.54
N GLY A 49 -18.01 -12.61 9.23
CA GLY A 49 -16.56 -12.50 9.11
C GLY A 49 -16.04 -13.12 7.82
N ALA A 50 -15.06 -12.48 7.20
CA ALA A 50 -14.39 -12.97 6.00
C ALA A 50 -12.90 -12.60 6.02
N VAL A 51 -12.09 -13.39 5.31
CA VAL A 51 -10.67 -13.14 5.11
C VAL A 51 -10.40 -13.01 3.61
N VAL A 52 -9.64 -11.99 3.24
CA VAL A 52 -9.09 -11.82 1.88
C VAL A 52 -7.60 -12.12 1.91
N CYS A 53 -7.13 -12.97 0.99
CA CYS A 53 -5.70 -13.21 0.80
C CYS A 53 -5.16 -12.18 -0.19
N ARG A 54 -4.48 -11.16 0.34
CA ARG A 54 -3.82 -10.10 -0.45
C ARG A 54 -2.43 -10.57 -0.89
N VAL A 55 -2.06 -10.27 -2.12
CA VAL A 55 -0.76 -10.62 -2.71
C VAL A 55 -0.11 -9.39 -3.31
N ALA A 56 1.17 -9.19 -3.01
CA ALA A 56 2.04 -8.15 -3.56
C ALA A 56 3.50 -8.61 -3.47
N GLU A 57 4.41 -7.97 -4.21
CA GLU A 57 5.85 -8.24 -4.10
C GLU A 57 6.37 -7.97 -2.68
N ASN A 58 5.91 -6.88 -2.05
CA ASN A 58 6.06 -6.62 -0.63
C ASN A 58 4.92 -5.72 -0.10
N PHE A 59 4.85 -5.57 1.21
CA PHE A 59 3.87 -4.74 1.92
C PHE A 59 4.51 -3.55 2.64
N ILE A 60 5.69 -3.12 2.21
CA ILE A 60 6.38 -1.98 2.82
C ILE A 60 5.65 -0.69 2.43
N ARG A 61 5.36 0.13 3.43
CA ARG A 61 4.58 1.37 3.31
C ARG A 61 5.48 2.58 3.62
N LEU A 62 5.09 3.79 3.21
CA LEU A 62 5.83 5.01 3.61
C LEU A 62 5.87 5.13 5.14
N GLY A 63 4.76 4.81 5.81
CA GLY A 63 4.67 4.73 7.27
C GLY A 63 5.69 3.79 7.93
N SER A 64 6.17 2.76 7.22
CA SER A 64 7.20 1.84 7.73
C SER A 64 8.54 2.53 8.00
N PHE A 65 8.85 3.60 7.28
CA PHE A 65 10.06 4.42 7.49
C PHE A 65 9.82 5.55 8.49
N GLN A 66 8.59 6.06 8.55
CA GLN A 66 8.25 7.18 9.43
C GLN A 66 8.33 6.81 10.91
N LEU A 67 7.95 5.58 11.28
CA LEU A 67 8.01 5.14 12.69
C LEU A 67 9.44 5.13 13.26
N PRO A 68 10.44 4.46 12.65
CA PRO A 68 11.82 4.53 13.15
C PRO A 68 12.41 5.93 13.04
N ALA A 69 12.12 6.68 11.96
CA ALA A 69 12.58 8.06 11.82
C ALA A 69 12.05 8.97 12.94
N TYR A 70 10.77 8.88 13.28
CA TYR A 70 10.15 9.63 14.37
C TYR A 70 10.75 9.30 15.74
N ARG A 71 11.21 8.06 15.92
CA ARG A 71 11.89 7.60 17.14
C ARG A 71 13.39 7.88 17.16
N ASN A 72 13.93 8.48 16.10
CA ASN A 72 15.37 8.68 15.89
C ASN A 72 16.17 7.35 15.91
N ASP A 73 15.52 6.24 15.56
CA ASP A 73 16.15 4.92 15.44
C ASP A 73 16.73 4.77 14.03
N LEU A 74 17.88 5.42 13.82
CA LEU A 74 18.55 5.49 12.53
C LEU A 74 19.08 4.13 12.07
N ASP A 75 19.45 3.24 13.01
CA ASP A 75 19.90 1.89 12.71
C ASP A 75 18.76 1.05 12.11
N LEU A 76 17.57 1.10 12.71
CA LEU A 76 16.40 0.42 12.16
C LEU A 76 15.95 1.03 10.84
N LEU A 77 15.95 2.37 10.75
CA LEU A 77 15.60 3.07 9.51
C LEU A 77 16.52 2.62 8.36
N LYS A 78 17.83 2.58 8.59
CA LYS A 78 18.81 2.10 7.60
C LYS A 78 18.55 0.64 7.22
N LYS A 79 18.34 -0.25 8.19
CA LYS A 79 18.05 -1.68 7.93
C LYS A 79 16.81 -1.87 7.06
N ILE A 80 15.74 -1.13 7.33
CA ILE A 80 14.50 -1.21 6.52
C ILE A 80 14.75 -0.66 5.12
N ALA A 81 15.49 0.45 4.97
CA ALA A 81 15.85 1.00 3.66
C ALA A 81 16.70 0.03 2.84
N ASP A 82 17.77 -0.52 3.43
CA ASP A 82 18.65 -1.49 2.78
C ASP A 82 17.87 -2.74 2.34
N TYR A 83 17.08 -3.32 3.24
CA TYR A 83 16.22 -4.47 2.93
C TYR A 83 15.24 -4.18 1.78
N THR A 84 14.62 -3.00 1.81
CA THR A 84 13.65 -2.60 0.78
C THR A 84 14.33 -2.47 -0.59
N ILE A 85 15.49 -1.82 -0.64
CA ILE A 85 16.25 -1.65 -1.87
C ILE A 85 16.70 -3.02 -2.39
N ASP A 86 17.29 -3.86 -1.54
CA ASP A 86 17.85 -5.14 -1.98
C ASP A 86 16.81 -6.14 -2.49
N ARG A 87 15.58 -6.06 -1.98
CA ARG A 87 14.50 -6.96 -2.39
C ARG A 87 13.56 -6.38 -3.44
N GLY A 88 13.32 -5.08 -3.43
CA GLY A 88 12.32 -4.42 -4.29
C GLY A 88 12.90 -3.51 -5.38
N PHE A 89 14.17 -3.13 -5.26
CA PHE A 89 14.85 -2.20 -6.18
C PHE A 89 16.30 -2.64 -6.45
N PRO A 90 16.53 -3.89 -6.91
CA PRO A 90 17.87 -4.46 -7.05
C PRO A 90 18.78 -3.66 -8.00
N GLN A 91 18.21 -2.83 -8.89
CA GLN A 91 18.97 -1.90 -9.72
C GLN A 91 19.77 -0.85 -8.92
N PHE A 92 19.46 -0.64 -7.64
CA PHE A 92 20.18 0.28 -6.76
C PHE A 92 21.03 -0.44 -5.70
N SER A 93 21.05 -1.79 -5.66
CA SER A 93 21.78 -2.54 -4.63
C SER A 93 23.29 -2.38 -4.70
N SER A 94 23.84 -2.14 -5.89
CA SER A 94 25.29 -1.93 -6.11
C SER A 94 25.68 -0.45 -6.15
N VAL A 95 24.73 0.47 -5.94
CA VAL A 95 25.00 1.92 -5.92
C VAL A 95 25.65 2.29 -4.58
N THR A 96 26.50 3.31 -4.62
CA THR A 96 27.27 3.79 -3.47
C THR A 96 26.39 4.20 -2.27
N TYR A 97 26.97 4.04 -1.08
CA TYR A 97 26.45 4.53 0.20
C TYR A 97 27.00 5.92 0.57
N ASP A 98 27.87 6.50 -0.26
CA ASP A 98 28.47 7.80 -0.01
C ASP A 98 27.37 8.87 0.08
N PHE A 99 27.21 9.47 1.26
CA PHE A 99 26.17 10.48 1.49
C PHE A 99 26.48 11.82 0.82
N ASP A 100 27.74 12.05 0.42
CA ASP A 100 28.14 13.24 -0.32
C ASP A 100 27.88 13.09 -1.84
N ASP A 101 27.52 11.89 -2.30
CA ASP A 101 27.11 11.63 -3.68
C ASP A 101 25.60 11.92 -3.84
N GLU A 102 25.27 12.86 -4.74
CA GLU A 102 23.88 13.21 -5.10
C GLU A 102 23.11 12.06 -5.76
N GLU A 103 23.80 11.03 -6.23
CA GLU A 103 23.24 9.81 -6.82
C GLU A 103 23.47 8.57 -5.95
N ASN A 104 23.65 8.75 -4.64
CA ASN A 104 23.67 7.61 -3.73
C ASN A 104 22.36 6.79 -3.79
N ARG A 105 22.47 5.53 -3.36
CA ARG A 105 21.39 4.55 -3.51
C ARG A 105 20.06 4.98 -2.88
N TYR A 106 20.09 5.73 -1.76
CA TYR A 106 18.88 6.16 -1.07
C TYR A 106 18.19 7.30 -1.82
N VAL A 107 18.95 8.21 -2.42
CA VAL A 107 18.40 9.29 -3.25
C VAL A 107 17.76 8.72 -4.51
N LEU A 108 18.43 7.78 -5.18
CA LEU A 108 17.87 7.10 -6.36
C LEU A 108 16.61 6.29 -6.01
N PHE A 109 16.65 5.57 -4.89
CA PHE A 109 15.48 4.86 -4.36
C PHE A 109 14.29 5.82 -4.13
N LEU A 110 14.51 6.94 -3.45
CA LEU A 110 13.47 7.93 -3.20
C LEU A 110 12.90 8.50 -4.51
N ARG A 111 13.75 8.85 -5.48
CA ARG A 111 13.32 9.32 -6.81
C ARG A 111 12.42 8.30 -7.51
N GLU A 112 12.76 7.02 -7.44
CA GLU A 112 11.96 5.95 -8.03
C GLU A 112 10.60 5.78 -7.32
N VAL A 113 10.58 5.81 -5.98
CA VAL A 113 9.33 5.77 -5.19
C VAL A 113 8.40 6.93 -5.57
N ILE A 114 8.95 8.14 -5.71
CA ILE A 114 8.20 9.32 -6.16
C ILE A 114 7.64 9.07 -7.56
N SER A 115 8.47 8.64 -8.51
CA SER A 115 8.05 8.37 -9.90
C SER A 115 6.91 7.34 -9.97
N ARG A 116 7.02 6.24 -9.23
CA ARG A 116 5.97 5.20 -9.17
C ARG A 116 4.69 5.71 -8.53
N THR A 117 4.79 6.47 -7.45
CA THR A 117 3.63 7.07 -6.78
C THR A 117 2.90 8.03 -7.71
N VAL A 118 3.62 8.89 -8.43
CA VAL A 118 3.03 9.80 -9.42
C VAL A 118 2.29 9.02 -10.50
N LYS A 119 2.91 7.98 -11.07
CA LYS A 119 2.27 7.12 -12.10
C LYS A 119 0.98 6.47 -11.58
N MET A 120 0.97 5.99 -10.34
CA MET A 120 -0.21 5.42 -9.70
C MET A 120 -1.33 6.46 -9.54
N ILE A 121 -1.02 7.63 -8.99
CA ILE A 121 -1.99 8.71 -8.77
C ILE A 121 -2.57 9.22 -10.09
N VAL A 122 -1.74 9.42 -11.12
CA VAL A 122 -2.21 9.81 -12.46
C VAL A 122 -3.22 8.80 -13.00
N LYS A 123 -2.96 7.49 -12.81
CA LYS A 123 -3.90 6.45 -13.22
C LYS A 123 -5.18 6.45 -12.40
N TRP A 124 -5.14 6.76 -11.10
CA TRP A 124 -6.35 6.94 -10.30
C TRP A 124 -7.22 8.05 -10.89
N GLN A 125 -6.62 9.20 -11.21
CA GLN A 125 -7.36 10.32 -11.81
C GLN A 125 -7.94 9.93 -13.18
N ALA A 126 -7.19 9.21 -14.01
CA ALA A 126 -7.62 8.80 -15.34
C ALA A 126 -8.84 7.86 -15.35
N VAL A 127 -9.00 7.04 -14.31
CA VAL A 127 -10.15 6.11 -14.18
C VAL A 127 -11.22 6.61 -13.23
N GLY A 128 -11.11 7.85 -12.73
CA GLY A 128 -12.06 8.41 -11.76
C GLY A 128 -12.06 7.70 -10.41
N PHE A 129 -10.95 7.09 -9.99
CA PHE A 129 -10.86 6.40 -8.70
C PHE A 129 -10.51 7.36 -7.55
N VAL A 130 -11.28 7.27 -6.47
CA VAL A 130 -11.08 8.01 -5.21
C VAL A 130 -10.80 7.00 -4.09
N HIS A 131 -9.59 7.03 -3.52
CA HIS A 131 -9.17 6.07 -2.48
C HIS A 131 -9.85 6.30 -1.12
N GLY A 132 -10.10 7.57 -0.76
CA GLY A 132 -10.76 7.96 0.48
C GLY A 132 -9.89 7.99 1.75
N VAL A 133 -8.73 7.32 1.79
CA VAL A 133 -7.85 7.24 2.98
C VAL A 133 -6.37 7.29 2.60
N CYS A 134 -5.89 8.48 2.25
CA CYS A 134 -4.52 8.71 1.80
C CYS A 134 -3.54 8.97 2.96
N ASN A 135 -3.60 8.15 4.01
CA ASN A 135 -2.61 8.19 5.08
C ASN A 135 -1.28 7.58 4.61
N THR A 136 -0.18 7.94 5.25
CA THR A 136 1.17 7.51 4.84
C THR A 136 1.41 6.01 5.01
N ASP A 137 0.69 5.37 5.92
CA ASP A 137 0.62 3.92 6.02
C ASP A 137 -0.13 3.28 4.84
N ASN A 138 -0.99 3.99 4.10
CA ASN A 138 -1.69 3.46 2.92
C ASN A 138 -0.97 3.71 1.59
N PHE A 139 0.27 4.22 1.60
CA PHE A 139 1.10 4.32 0.41
C PHE A 139 2.18 3.23 0.39
N SER A 140 2.11 2.34 -0.60
CA SER A 140 3.17 1.36 -0.86
C SER A 140 4.40 2.04 -1.48
N VAL A 141 5.59 1.64 -1.06
CA VAL A 141 6.85 2.07 -1.71
C VAL A 141 6.95 1.63 -3.17
N LEU A 142 6.21 0.58 -3.56
CA LEU A 142 6.19 0.09 -4.93
C LEU A 142 5.30 0.94 -5.85
N GLY A 143 4.58 1.93 -5.32
CA GLY A 143 3.60 2.72 -6.08
C GLY A 143 2.45 1.86 -6.60
N VAL A 144 1.98 0.93 -5.76
CA VAL A 144 0.77 0.13 -6.02
C VAL A 144 -0.35 0.58 -5.08
N THR A 145 -1.57 0.57 -5.61
CA THR A 145 -2.79 0.81 -4.83
C THR A 145 -2.94 -0.30 -3.79
N ILE A 146 -3.20 0.06 -2.53
CA ILE A 146 -3.30 -0.87 -1.41
C ILE A 146 -4.31 -0.34 -0.40
N ASP A 147 -4.99 -1.22 0.32
CA ASP A 147 -5.91 -0.87 1.41
C ASP A 147 -7.25 -0.27 0.97
N TYR A 148 -8.04 -1.09 0.29
CA TYR A 148 -9.35 -0.74 -0.23
C TYR A 148 -10.43 -0.68 0.87
N GLY A 149 -10.52 0.48 1.53
CA GLY A 149 -11.56 0.79 2.52
C GLY A 149 -12.74 1.57 1.90
N PRO A 150 -12.93 2.85 2.26
CA PRO A 150 -14.02 3.70 1.79
C PRO A 150 -13.70 4.32 0.41
N TYR A 151 -13.26 3.51 -0.55
CA TYR A 151 -13.02 3.99 -1.92
C TYR A 151 -14.33 4.19 -2.68
N GLY A 152 -14.27 4.94 -3.78
CA GLY A 152 -15.34 5.07 -4.78
C GLY A 152 -14.77 5.33 -6.18
N PHE A 153 -15.58 5.06 -7.21
CA PHE A 153 -15.35 5.55 -8.57
C PHE A 153 -16.33 6.71 -8.82
N LEU A 154 -15.93 7.67 -9.66
CA LEU A 154 -16.84 8.72 -10.12
C LEU A 154 -17.89 8.11 -11.06
N ASP A 155 -19.16 8.39 -10.78
CA ASP A 155 -20.34 8.00 -11.57
C ASP A 155 -20.86 9.17 -12.43
#